data_AF-A0A3D3P9W4-F1
#
_entry.id   AF-A0A3D3P9W4-F1
#
_cell.length_a   1.000
_cell.length_b   1.000
_cell.length_c   1.000
_cell.angle_alpha   90.00
_cell.angle_beta   90.00
_cell.angle_gamma   90.00
#
_symmetry.space_group_name_H-M   'P 1'
#
loop_
_entity.id
_entity.type
_entity.pdbx_description
1 polymer ?
#
loop_
_entity_poly.entity_id
_entity_poly.type
_entity_poly.pdbx_seq_one_letter_code
_entity_poly.pdbx_strand_id
1 'polypeptide(L)'
;QEDALGEFAVLKEEYKADAKLDSNDPETAIAFSLVANELRKKSIQLASLIQDEYIAVGRVNRGFKEQSLAVLRTAIMPCVLTEIGFISNPEEEDYINSPTGQNEIVSCLLKAIQAYKKHVEFE
;
A
#
# COMPACT_ATOMS: atom_id res chain seq x y z
N GLN A 1 4.70 1.48 -18.60
CA GLN A 1 4.19 0.67 -17.47
C GLN A 1 2.88 1.17 -16.86
N GLU A 2 2.48 2.44 -17.05
CA GLU A 2 1.14 2.94 -16.62
C GLU A 2 -0.04 2.20 -17.28
N ASP A 3 0.17 1.63 -18.47
CA ASP A 3 -0.85 0.96 -19.28
C ASP A 3 -1.46 -0.27 -18.58
N ALA A 4 -0.65 -1.08 -17.90
CA ALA A 4 -1.11 -2.37 -17.36
C ALA A 4 -2.06 -2.24 -16.15
N LEU A 5 -1.93 -1.16 -15.36
CA LEU A 5 -2.81 -0.89 -14.23
C LEU A 5 -4.12 -0.24 -14.69
N GLY A 6 -4.06 0.60 -15.72
CA GLY A 6 -5.23 1.15 -16.41
C GLY A 6 -6.03 0.05 -17.11
N GLU A 7 -5.37 -0.80 -17.90
CA GLU A 7 -5.95 -2.00 -18.49
C GLU A 7 -6.54 -2.92 -17.44
N PHE A 8 -5.90 -3.11 -16.27
CA PHE A 8 -6.46 -3.96 -15.22
C PHE A 8 -7.70 -3.36 -14.55
N ALA A 9 -7.76 -2.05 -14.32
CA ALA A 9 -8.95 -1.40 -13.79
C ALA A 9 -10.11 -1.52 -14.78
N VAL A 10 -9.83 -1.37 -16.08
CA VAL A 10 -10.78 -1.59 -17.18
C VAL A 10 -11.19 -3.06 -17.23
N LEU A 11 -10.26 -4.02 -17.22
CA LEU A 11 -10.51 -5.46 -17.17
C LEU A 11 -11.37 -5.82 -15.96
N LYS A 12 -11.07 -5.29 -14.76
CA LYS A 12 -11.83 -5.62 -13.55
C LYS A 12 -13.25 -5.06 -13.59
N GLU A 13 -13.47 -3.92 -14.23
CA GLU A 13 -14.80 -3.34 -14.47
C GLU A 13 -15.55 -4.06 -15.59
N GLU A 14 -14.90 -4.34 -16.73
CA GLU A 14 -15.47 -5.13 -17.84
C GLU A 14 -15.87 -6.54 -17.39
N TYR A 15 -15.00 -7.23 -16.64
CA TYR A 15 -15.26 -8.58 -16.14
C TYR A 15 -16.25 -8.61 -14.97
N LYS A 16 -16.47 -7.49 -14.26
CA LYS A 16 -17.57 -7.33 -13.30
C LYS A 16 -18.89 -7.04 -13.99
N ALA A 17 -18.87 -6.29 -15.09
CA ALA A 17 -20.04 -5.87 -15.85
C ALA A 17 -20.63 -7.03 -16.66
N ASP A 18 -19.79 -7.90 -17.22
CA ASP A 18 -20.20 -9.18 -17.75
C ASP A 18 -20.44 -10.16 -16.59
N ALA A 19 -21.70 -10.39 -16.23
CA ALA A 19 -22.16 -11.36 -15.24
C ALA A 19 -21.86 -12.85 -15.63
N LYS A 20 -20.75 -13.10 -16.31
CA LYS A 20 -20.20 -14.40 -16.70
C LYS A 20 -18.79 -14.62 -16.12
N LEU A 21 -18.53 -14.10 -14.93
CA LEU A 21 -17.38 -14.52 -14.15
C LEU A 21 -17.66 -15.94 -13.62
N ASP A 22 -17.39 -16.98 -14.42
CA ASP A 22 -17.30 -18.31 -13.83
C ASP A 22 -16.05 -18.33 -12.96
N SER A 23 -16.26 -18.17 -11.67
CA SER A 23 -15.21 -18.16 -10.65
C SER A 23 -14.44 -19.49 -10.58
N ASN A 24 -14.88 -20.49 -11.35
CA ASN A 24 -14.28 -21.82 -11.44
C ASN A 24 -13.40 -22.00 -12.69
N ASP A 25 -13.27 -21.01 -13.59
CA ASP A 25 -12.33 -21.10 -14.71
C ASP A 25 -10.87 -20.94 -14.23
N PRO A 26 -10.01 -21.96 -14.40
CA PRO A 26 -8.62 -21.92 -13.94
C PRO A 26 -7.80 -20.80 -14.57
N GLU A 27 -8.05 -20.43 -15.83
CA GLU A 27 -7.26 -19.41 -16.53
C GLU A 27 -7.53 -18.02 -15.95
N THR A 28 -8.81 -17.70 -15.74
CA THR A 28 -9.25 -16.46 -15.08
C THR A 28 -8.69 -16.36 -13.65
N ALA A 29 -8.72 -17.46 -12.88
CA ALA A 29 -8.16 -17.49 -11.53
C ALA A 29 -6.63 -17.24 -11.51
N ILE A 30 -5.90 -17.83 -12.47
CA ILE A 30 -4.45 -17.60 -12.62
C ILE A 30 -4.17 -16.14 -12.95
N ALA A 31 -4.86 -15.55 -13.93
CA ALA A 31 -4.68 -14.16 -14.32
C ALA A 31 -4.89 -13.19 -13.14
N PHE A 32 -5.97 -13.37 -12.37
CA PHE A 32 -6.21 -12.57 -11.16
C PHE A 32 -5.12 -12.76 -10.10
N SER A 33 -4.64 -13.99 -9.91
CA SER A 33 -3.57 -14.25 -8.94
C SER A 33 -2.27 -13.55 -9.31
N LEU A 34 -1.92 -13.48 -10.60
CA LEU A 34 -0.73 -12.79 -11.09
C LEU A 34 -0.82 -11.29 -10.79
N VAL A 35 -1.97 -10.66 -11.11
CA VAL A 35 -2.14 -9.23 -10.85
C VAL A 35 -2.19 -8.94 -9.35
N ALA A 36 -2.89 -9.74 -8.56
CA ALA A 36 -2.91 -9.59 -7.11
C ALA A 36 -1.49 -9.70 -6.52
N ASN A 37 -0.66 -10.59 -7.04
CA ASN A 37 0.75 -10.70 -6.65
C ASN A 37 1.57 -9.47 -7.04
N GLU A 38 1.36 -8.89 -8.22
CA GLU A 38 2.06 -7.66 -8.62
C GLU A 38 1.64 -6.45 -7.76
N LEU A 39 0.35 -6.29 -7.48
CA LEU A 39 -0.15 -5.26 -6.56
C LEU A 39 0.39 -5.45 -5.14
N ARG A 40 0.52 -6.71 -4.70
CA ARG A 40 1.12 -7.06 -3.41
C ARG A 40 2.59 -6.65 -3.35
N LYS A 41 3.40 -6.97 -4.36
CA LYS A 41 4.82 -6.56 -4.43
C LYS A 41 4.97 -5.05 -4.37
N LYS A 42 4.16 -4.33 -5.16
CA LYS A 42 4.13 -2.86 -5.18
C LYS A 42 3.72 -2.28 -3.81
N SER A 43 2.77 -2.91 -3.13
CA SER A 43 2.38 -2.51 -1.76
C SER A 43 3.49 -2.74 -0.75
N ILE A 44 4.24 -3.84 -0.85
CA ILE A 44 5.40 -4.10 0.00
C ILE A 44 6.49 -3.06 -0.23
N GLN A 45 6.77 -2.69 -1.49
CA GLN A 45 7.74 -1.65 -1.81
C GLN A 45 7.35 -0.30 -1.20
N LEU A 46 6.09 0.11 -1.35
CA LEU A 46 5.58 1.33 -0.71
C LEU A 46 5.69 1.26 0.82
N ALA A 47 5.33 0.12 1.43
CA ALA A 47 5.44 -0.07 2.88
C ALA A 47 6.89 0.04 3.36
N SER A 48 7.86 -0.50 2.60
CA SER A 48 9.29 -0.39 2.92
C SER A 48 9.75 1.07 2.93
N LEU A 49 9.39 1.83 1.89
CA LEU A 49 9.76 3.25 1.80
C LEU A 49 9.20 4.07 2.96
N ILE A 50 7.94 3.82 3.36
CA ILE A 50 7.35 4.48 4.53
C ILE A 50 8.10 4.11 5.82
N GLN A 51 8.42 2.82 5.98
CA GLN A 51 9.14 2.33 7.16
C GLN A 51 10.55 2.92 7.25
N ASP A 52 11.25 3.07 6.12
CA ASP A 52 12.58 3.66 6.05
C ASP A 52 12.58 5.15 6.46
N GLU A 53 11.57 5.91 6.01
CA GLU A 53 11.40 7.32 6.41
C GLU A 53 11.13 7.46 7.92
N TYR A 54 10.32 6.57 8.51
CA TYR A 54 10.12 6.54 9.96
C TYR A 54 11.41 6.22 10.74
N ILE A 55 12.22 5.29 10.24
CA ILE A 55 13.52 4.96 10.85
C ILE A 55 14.46 6.16 10.78
N ALA A 56 14.46 6.89 9.67
CA ALA A 56 15.32 8.04 9.46
C ALA A 56 15.08 9.18 10.48
N VAL A 57 13.86 9.29 11.01
CA VAL A 57 13.50 10.25 12.08
C VAL A 57 13.53 9.62 13.49
N GLY A 58 14.12 8.43 13.63
CA GLY A 58 14.35 7.80 14.93
C GLY A 58 13.17 7.01 15.49
N ARG A 59 12.12 6.73 14.71
CA ARG A 59 11.03 5.84 15.15
C ARG A 59 11.50 4.40 15.17
N VAL A 60 10.90 3.61 16.07
CA VAL A 60 11.24 2.19 16.24
C VAL A 60 10.85 1.39 14.99
N ASN A 61 11.81 0.66 14.43
CA ASN A 61 11.55 -0.28 13.34
C ASN A 61 10.79 -1.50 13.85
N ARG A 62 9.56 -1.68 13.38
CA ARG A 62 8.71 -2.86 13.69
C ARG A 62 8.49 -3.76 12.48
N GLY A 63 9.12 -3.43 11.35
CA GLY A 63 8.93 -4.07 10.05
C GLY A 63 7.52 -3.88 9.48
N PHE A 64 7.34 -4.35 8.25
CA PHE A 64 6.00 -4.48 7.67
C PHE A 64 5.41 -5.86 7.98
N LYS A 65 4.08 -5.94 8.01
CA LYS A 65 3.35 -7.19 8.21
C LYS A 65 2.32 -7.35 7.12
N GLU A 66 2.26 -8.55 6.56
CA GLU A 66 1.25 -8.90 5.57
C GLU A 66 0.04 -9.47 6.28
N GLN A 67 -1.04 -8.69 6.36
CA GLN A 67 -2.26 -9.06 7.07
C GLN A 67 -3.49 -8.88 6.18
N SER A 68 -4.46 -9.79 6.33
CA SER A 68 -5.75 -9.69 5.64
C SER A 68 -6.65 -8.69 6.35
N LEU A 69 -6.43 -7.40 6.08
CA LEU A 69 -7.23 -6.29 6.61
C LEU A 69 -8.36 -5.93 5.64
N ALA A 70 -9.56 -5.69 6.17
CA ALA A 70 -10.74 -5.39 5.34
C ALA A 70 -10.53 -4.21 4.40
N VAL A 71 -9.87 -3.16 4.90
CA VAL A 71 -9.56 -1.93 4.15
C VAL A 71 -8.57 -2.15 3.01
N LEU A 72 -7.71 -3.17 3.09
CA LEU A 72 -6.71 -3.48 2.06
C LEU A 72 -7.23 -4.50 1.02
N ARG A 73 -8.22 -5.33 1.38
CA ARG A 73 -8.70 -6.43 0.54
C ARG A 73 -9.37 -5.99 -0.76
N THR A 74 -9.99 -4.83 -0.78
CA THR A 74 -10.77 -4.34 -1.93
C THR A 74 -9.99 -3.38 -2.82
N ALA A 75 -8.76 -3.02 -2.43
CA ALA A 75 -7.92 -2.10 -3.18
C ALA A 75 -7.58 -2.69 -4.56
N ILE A 76 -7.74 -1.87 -5.60
CA ILE A 76 -7.42 -2.21 -6.99
C ILE A 76 -6.11 -1.54 -7.44
N MET A 77 -5.35 -1.06 -6.47
CA MET A 77 -4.07 -0.36 -6.61
C MET A 77 -3.16 -0.78 -5.43
N PRO A 78 -1.86 -0.46 -5.48
CA PRO A 78 -0.99 -0.63 -4.32
C PRO A 78 -1.56 0.11 -3.10
N CYS A 79 -1.67 -0.57 -1.96
CA CYS A 79 -2.33 -0.04 -0.78
C CYS A 79 -1.66 -0.54 0.50
N VAL A 80 -1.47 0.36 1.46
CA VAL A 80 -0.78 0.09 2.73
C VAL A 80 -1.57 0.72 3.87
N LEU A 81 -1.59 0.04 5.02
CA LEU A 81 -1.97 0.62 6.30
C LEU A 81 -0.70 0.75 7.12
N THR A 82 -0.47 1.93 7.67
CA THR A 82 0.74 2.24 8.44
C THR A 82 0.37 2.67 9.85
N GLU A 83 1.13 2.19 10.82
CA GLU A 83 0.96 2.54 12.23
C GLU A 83 1.94 3.65 12.59
N ILE A 84 1.43 4.85 12.90
CA ILE A 84 2.26 6.02 13.23
C ILE A 84 2.78 6.00 14.68
N GLY A 85 2.15 5.17 15.52
CA GLY A 85 2.51 4.88 16.90
C GLY A 85 1.32 4.37 17.70
N PHE A 86 1.54 4.16 19.00
CA PHE A 86 0.58 3.57 19.92
C PHE A 86 0.10 4.61 20.93
N ILE A 87 -1.18 4.99 20.82
CA ILE A 87 -1.84 5.89 21.80
C ILE A 87 -1.84 5.29 23.21
N SER A 88 -1.72 3.96 23.36
CA SER A 88 -1.57 3.33 24.67
C SER A 88 -0.22 3.58 25.36
N ASN A 89 0.76 4.13 24.65
CA ASN A 89 2.04 4.56 25.20
C ASN A 89 2.02 6.09 25.36
N PRO A 90 2.12 6.63 26.59
CA PRO A 90 2.03 8.08 26.84
C PRO A 90 3.05 8.92 26.04
N GLU A 91 4.28 8.43 25.87
CA GLU A 91 5.31 9.14 25.11
C GLU A 91 4.99 9.17 23.61
N GLU A 92 4.46 8.08 23.07
CA GLU A 92 4.03 8.05 21.67
C GLU A 92 2.73 8.85 21.44
N GLU A 93 1.80 8.85 22.40
CA GLU A 93 0.58 9.68 22.39
C GLU A 93 0.93 11.17 22.35
N ASP A 94 1.80 11.65 23.23
CA ASP A 94 2.25 13.04 23.27
C ASP A 94 2.90 13.44 21.94
N TYR A 95 3.74 12.56 21.37
CA TYR A 95 4.35 12.79 20.07
C TYR A 95 3.31 12.91 18.95
N ILE A 96 2.37 11.96 18.83
CA ILE A 96 1.33 11.93 17.78
C ILE A 96 0.40 13.16 17.88
N ASN A 97 0.13 13.63 19.09
CA ASN A 97 -0.71 14.80 19.32
C ASN A 97 0.07 16.13 19.17
N SER A 98 1.39 16.11 19.16
CA SER A 98 2.21 17.31 19.03
C SER A 98 2.26 17.84 17.57
N PRO A 99 2.30 19.17 17.37
CA PRO A 99 2.48 19.73 16.03
C PRO A 99 3.77 19.26 15.35
N THR A 100 4.85 19.11 16.12
CA THR A 100 6.14 18.62 15.60
C THR A 100 6.03 17.18 15.10
N GLY A 101 5.46 16.28 15.90
CA GLY A 101 5.29 14.87 15.52
C GLY A 101 4.37 14.70 14.31
N GLN A 102 3.26 15.44 14.25
CA GLN A 102 2.37 15.42 13.07
C GLN A 102 3.09 15.89 11.80
N ASN A 103 3.85 16.99 11.87
CA ASN A 103 4.64 17.49 10.74
C ASN A 103 5.71 16.48 10.29
N GLU A 104 6.36 15.82 11.24
CA GLU A 104 7.39 14.81 10.95
C GLU A 104 6.78 13.55 10.30
N ILE A 105 5.66 13.04 10.84
CA ILE A 105 4.91 11.91 10.25
C ILE A 105 4.48 12.23 8.82
N VAL A 106 3.88 13.41 8.60
CA VAL A 106 3.42 13.84 7.27
C VAL A 106 4.60 13.99 6.30
N SER A 107 5.73 14.54 6.77
CA SER A 107 6.95 14.66 5.97
C SER A 107 7.49 13.29 5.54
N CYS A 108 7.51 12.32 6.45
CA CYS A 108 7.92 10.94 6.13
C CYS A 108 7.00 10.31 5.08
N LEU A 109 5.68 10.42 5.25
CA LEU A 109 4.71 9.90 4.28
C LEU A 109 4.85 10.55 2.90
N LEU A 110 5.04 11.87 2.85
CA LEU A 110 5.21 12.60 1.61
C LEU A 110 6.48 12.16 0.86
N LYS A 111 7.61 12.06 1.57
CA LYS A 111 8.87 11.59 0.99
C LYS A 111 8.76 10.17 0.45
N ALA A 112 8.17 9.26 1.22
CA ALA A 112 7.96 7.88 0.80
C ALA A 112 7.08 7.79 -0.46
N ILE A 113 5.98 8.56 -0.54
CA ILE A 113 5.11 8.62 -1.73
C ILE A 113 5.86 9.20 -2.94
N GLN A 114 6.65 10.25 -2.74
CA GLN A 114 7.48 10.84 -3.81
C GLN A 114 8.54 9.86 -4.33
N ALA A 115 9.21 9.16 -3.41
CA ALA A 115 10.18 8.12 -3.75
C ALA A 115 9.50 6.97 -4.51
N TYR A 116 8.34 6.49 -4.03
CA TYR A 116 7.59 5.43 -4.69
C TYR A 116 7.14 5.84 -6.10
N LYS A 117 6.60 7.05 -6.24
CA LYS A 117 6.22 7.61 -7.54
C LYS A 117 7.42 7.63 -8.49
N LYS A 118 8.58 8.10 -8.05
CA LYS A 118 9.81 8.09 -8.83
C LYS A 118 10.29 6.67 -9.17
N HIS A 119 10.07 5.68 -8.31
CA HIS A 119 10.38 4.30 -8.67
C HIS A 119 9.46 3.80 -9.79
N VAL A 120 8.16 4.09 -9.72
CA VAL A 120 7.17 3.63 -10.72
C VAL A 120 7.28 4.38 -12.05
N GLU A 121 7.62 5.66 -12.05
CA GLU A 121 7.74 6.47 -13.28
C GLU A 121 9.01 6.16 -14.09
N PHE A 122 10.04 5.59 -13.45
CA PHE A 122 11.34 5.31 -14.06
C PHE A 122 11.60 3.81 -14.29
N GLU A 123 10.59 2.94 -14.04
CA GLU A 123 10.50 1.53 -14.47
C GLU A 123 9.68 1.35 -15.76
#